data_AF-A0A8S2T107-F1
#
_entry.id   AF-A0A8S2T107-F1
#
_cell.length_a   1.000
_cell.length_b   1.000
_cell.length_c   1.000
_cell.angle_alpha   90.00
_cell.angle_beta   90.00
_cell.angle_gamma   90.00
#
_symmetry.space_group_name_H-M   'P 1'
#
loop_
_entity.id
_entity.type
_entity.pdbx_description
1 polymer ?
#
loop_
_entity_poly.entity_id
_entity_poly.type
_entity_poly.pdbx_seq_one_letter_code
_entity_poly.pdbx_strand_id
1 'polypeptide(L)'
;MSSSININYATPLKVDANYLKNRVIMAPLQRNRNIVPGPLQVEYYTQRAGAGLIIAETTLIEELGTEFPNSPGIYNDGQKSEWKAVVGTKCARPEISQAFQMFTMVPYERPIKDLEDEFFNSPKMIWNYDHRTKDGAA
;
A
#
# COMPACT_ATOMS: atom_id res chain seq x y z
N MET A 1 -37.83 -10.48 13.96
CA MET A 1 -37.50 -10.72 12.54
C MET A 1 -36.08 -10.25 12.32
N SER A 2 -35.16 -11.14 11.95
CA SER A 2 -33.77 -10.74 11.62
C SER A 2 -33.81 -9.96 10.31
N SER A 3 -33.49 -8.67 10.33
CA SER A 3 -33.35 -7.89 9.11
C SER A 3 -32.12 -8.40 8.37
N SER A 4 -32.31 -9.04 7.23
CA SER A 4 -31.21 -9.42 6.34
C SER A 4 -30.52 -8.15 5.85
N ILE A 5 -29.29 -7.89 6.33
CA ILE A 5 -28.46 -6.81 5.80
C ILE A 5 -28.08 -7.19 4.37
N ASN A 6 -28.50 -6.40 3.39
CA ASN A 6 -28.13 -6.60 1.99
C ASN A 6 -26.69 -6.10 1.78
N ILE A 7 -25.72 -7.02 1.93
CA ILE A 7 -24.30 -6.76 1.74
C ILE A 7 -23.98 -6.81 0.24
N ASN A 8 -23.40 -5.75 -0.30
CA ASN A 8 -22.93 -5.66 -1.68
C ASN A 8 -21.58 -4.92 -1.74
N TYR A 9 -21.04 -4.71 -2.95
CA TYR A 9 -19.73 -4.08 -3.13
C TYR A 9 -19.63 -2.64 -2.58
N ALA A 10 -20.75 -1.91 -2.50
CA ALA A 10 -20.79 -0.54 -2.01
C ALA A 10 -20.94 -0.45 -0.48
N THR A 11 -21.25 -1.56 0.21
CA THR A 11 -21.40 -1.51 1.66
C THR A 11 -20.04 -1.39 2.36
N PRO A 12 -19.92 -0.59 3.43
CA PRO A 12 -18.69 -0.49 4.21
C PRO A 12 -18.23 -1.84 4.77
N LEU A 13 -16.93 -1.93 5.05
CA LEU A 13 -16.28 -3.11 5.62
C LEU A 13 -15.30 -2.68 6.72
N LYS A 14 -15.47 -3.24 7.92
CA LYS A 14 -14.45 -3.15 8.97
C LYS A 14 -13.39 -4.23 8.73
N VAL A 15 -12.13 -3.82 8.69
CA VAL A 15 -10.96 -4.70 8.59
C VAL A 15 -10.05 -4.37 9.75
N ASP A 16 -10.07 -5.21 10.79
CA ASP A 16 -9.34 -4.97 12.04
C ASP A 16 -9.65 -3.59 12.65
N ALA A 17 -8.65 -2.72 12.83
CA ALA A 17 -8.80 -1.34 13.32
C ALA A 17 -9.30 -0.35 12.25
N ASN A 18 -9.39 -0.76 10.97
CA ASN A 18 -9.69 0.10 9.84
C ASN A 18 -11.13 -0.04 9.34
N TYR A 19 -11.68 1.06 8.80
CA TYR A 19 -13.00 1.08 8.16
C TYR A 19 -12.88 1.49 6.68
N LEU A 20 -13.19 0.55 5.79
CA LEU A 20 -13.25 0.78 4.35
C LEU A 20 -14.66 1.25 3.97
N LYS A 21 -14.75 2.30 3.15
CA LYS A 21 -16.04 2.83 2.65
C LYS A 21 -16.81 1.91 1.72
N ASN A 22 -16.12 0.97 1.08
CA ASN A 22 -16.69 0.00 0.15
C ASN A 22 -15.74 -1.20 0.05
N ARG A 23 -16.18 -2.24 -0.66
CA ARG A 23 -15.46 -3.51 -0.84
C ARG A 23 -14.71 -3.58 -2.17
N VAL A 24 -14.55 -2.45 -2.85
CA VAL A 24 -13.80 -2.35 -4.11
C VAL A 24 -12.35 -2.08 -3.77
N ILE A 25 -11.49 -3.05 -4.07
CA ILE A 25 -10.07 -3.00 -3.75
C ILE A 25 -9.29 -2.82 -5.05
N MET A 26 -8.34 -1.88 -5.06
CA MET A 26 -7.36 -1.80 -6.14
C MET A 26 -6.24 -2.81 -5.84
N ALA A 27 -6.09 -3.78 -6.74
CA ALA A 27 -5.00 -4.76 -6.69
C ALA A 27 -3.61 -4.08 -6.84
N PRO A 28 -2.53 -4.70 -6.32
CA PRO A 28 -1.17 -4.23 -6.57
C PRO A 28 -0.86 -4.34 -8.06
N LEU A 29 -0.46 -3.23 -8.68
CA LEU A 29 -0.15 -3.19 -10.12
C LEU A 29 1.21 -2.54 -10.32
N GLN A 30 2.20 -3.33 -10.72
CA GLN A 30 3.53 -2.82 -11.04
C GLN A 30 3.49 -1.90 -12.26
N ARG A 31 4.00 -0.66 -12.12
CA ARG A 31 3.89 0.35 -13.19
C ARG A 31 5.22 0.72 -13.85
N ASN A 32 6.35 0.42 -13.22
CA ASN A 32 7.70 0.68 -13.75
C ASN A 32 7.89 2.15 -14.19
N ARG A 33 7.40 3.09 -13.36
CA ARG A 33 7.35 4.51 -13.74
C ARG A 33 8.53 5.32 -13.23
N ASN A 34 8.94 5.16 -11.97
CA ASN A 34 10.08 5.87 -11.36
C ASN A 34 10.53 5.17 -10.07
N ILE A 35 11.84 5.19 -9.79
CA ILE A 35 12.40 4.69 -8.51
C ILE A 35 12.04 5.60 -7.32
N VAL A 36 12.00 6.91 -7.55
CA VAL A 36 11.51 7.87 -6.55
C VAL A 36 10.10 8.27 -6.97
N PRO A 37 9.06 8.06 -6.14
CA PRO A 37 7.72 8.55 -6.45
C PRO A 37 7.74 10.06 -6.69
N GLY A 38 6.77 10.57 -7.46
CA GLY A 38 6.69 12.00 -7.74
C GLY A 38 5.29 12.42 -8.17
N PRO A 39 5.14 13.58 -8.82
CA PRO A 39 3.84 14.16 -9.17
C PRO A 39 2.91 13.21 -9.95
N LEU A 40 3.47 12.38 -10.84
CA LEU A 40 2.69 11.41 -11.62
C LEU A 40 2.12 10.27 -10.77
N GLN A 41 2.86 9.79 -9.77
CA GLN A 41 2.38 8.78 -8.83
C GLN A 41 1.27 9.37 -7.94
N VAL A 42 1.48 10.60 -7.47
CA VAL A 42 0.47 11.35 -6.72
C VAL A 42 -0.83 11.48 -7.50
N GLU A 43 -0.77 11.92 -8.75
CA GLU A 43 -1.96 12.04 -9.61
C GLU A 43 -2.62 10.66 -9.84
N TYR A 44 -1.81 9.64 -10.12
CA TYR A 44 -2.27 8.28 -10.40
C TYR A 44 -3.09 7.68 -9.24
N TYR A 45 -2.60 7.80 -8.01
CA TYR A 45 -3.29 7.29 -6.82
C TYR A 45 -4.46 8.18 -6.41
N THR A 46 -4.35 9.51 -6.60
CA THR A 46 -5.46 10.44 -6.36
C THR A 46 -6.69 10.10 -7.20
N GLN A 47 -6.51 9.79 -8.49
CA GLN A 47 -7.60 9.39 -9.39
C GLN A 47 -8.31 8.09 -8.92
N ARG A 48 -7.64 7.26 -8.12
CA ARG A 48 -8.12 5.96 -7.63
C ARG A 48 -8.57 5.99 -6.18
N ALA A 49 -8.50 7.16 -5.54
CA ALA A 49 -8.96 7.39 -4.17
C ALA A 49 -10.43 7.00 -3.94
N GLY A 50 -11.21 6.67 -4.97
CA GLY A 50 -12.56 6.10 -4.89
C GLY A 50 -12.64 4.65 -4.38
N ALA A 51 -11.56 3.87 -4.48
CA ALA A 51 -11.50 2.50 -3.94
C ALA A 51 -11.61 2.49 -2.40
N GLY A 52 -12.12 1.40 -1.84
CA GLY A 52 -12.15 1.19 -0.39
C GLY A 52 -10.76 1.00 0.19
N LEU A 53 -9.90 0.28 -0.54
CA LEU A 53 -8.49 0.04 -0.23
C LEU A 53 -7.66 0.17 -1.52
N ILE A 54 -6.49 0.80 -1.43
CA ILE A 54 -5.48 0.75 -2.49
C ILE A 54 -4.31 -0.08 -2.00
N ILE A 55 -3.97 -1.10 -2.77
CA ILE A 55 -2.70 -1.79 -2.65
C ILE A 55 -1.78 -1.19 -3.71
N ALA A 56 -0.69 -0.59 -3.26
CA ALA A 56 0.31 0.07 -4.08
C ALA A 56 1.05 -0.92 -4.98
N GLU A 57 1.78 -0.37 -5.94
CA GLU A 57 2.78 -1.12 -6.69
C GLU A 57 3.92 -1.67 -5.81
N THR A 58 4.66 -2.64 -6.34
CA THR A 58 5.80 -3.23 -5.64
C THR A 58 6.83 -2.15 -5.34
N THR A 59 7.17 -2.01 -4.07
CA THR A 59 8.10 -1.00 -3.57
C THR A 59 9.31 -1.66 -2.92
N LEU A 60 10.49 -1.26 -3.35
CA LEU A 60 11.77 -1.76 -2.87
C LEU A 60 12.08 -1.21 -1.47
N ILE A 61 12.47 -2.08 -0.55
CA ILE A 61 12.83 -1.67 0.83
C ILE A 61 14.33 -1.49 1.03
N GLU A 62 15.11 -1.70 -0.04
CA GLU A 62 16.54 -1.50 -0.12
C GLU A 62 16.95 -1.31 -1.58
N GLU A 63 18.18 -0.87 -1.82
CA GLU A 63 18.71 -0.62 -3.17
C GLU A 63 19.13 -1.90 -3.91
N LEU A 64 18.88 -3.08 -3.33
CA LEU A 64 19.18 -4.34 -4.02
C LEU A 64 18.35 -4.45 -5.32
N GLY A 65 18.99 -5.04 -6.33
CA GLY A 65 18.46 -5.09 -7.69
C GLY A 65 17.05 -5.71 -7.77
N THR A 66 16.28 -5.26 -8.78
CA THR A 66 14.92 -5.71 -9.05
C THR A 66 14.80 -6.20 -10.49
N GLU A 67 13.95 -7.20 -10.70
CA GLU A 67 13.53 -7.67 -12.03
C GLU A 67 12.61 -6.69 -12.76
N PHE A 68 12.11 -5.67 -12.05
CA PHE A 68 11.20 -4.65 -12.55
C PHE A 68 11.88 -3.28 -12.66
N PRO A 69 12.31 -2.86 -13.87
CA PRO A 69 12.97 -1.58 -14.04
C PRO A 69 12.08 -0.44 -13.56
N ASN A 70 12.64 0.52 -12.81
CA ASN A 70 11.91 1.65 -12.23
C ASN A 70 10.80 1.30 -11.22
N SER A 71 10.96 0.18 -10.48
CA SER A 71 10.18 -0.03 -9.26
C SER A 71 10.48 1.08 -8.25
N PRO A 72 9.46 1.69 -7.62
CA PRO A 72 9.70 2.68 -6.59
C PRO A 72 10.41 2.06 -5.38
N GLY A 73 11.17 2.85 -4.63
CA GLY A 73 11.78 2.45 -3.36
C GLY A 73 11.16 3.15 -2.15
N ILE A 74 11.51 2.71 -0.94
CA ILE A 74 11.22 3.38 0.34
C ILE A 74 12.36 3.27 1.36
N TYR A 75 13.59 3.07 0.89
CA TYR A 75 14.76 2.85 1.75
C TYR A 75 15.52 4.13 2.11
N ASN A 76 15.22 5.25 1.45
CA ASN A 76 15.81 6.55 1.76
C ASN A 76 14.75 7.63 2.02
N ASP A 77 15.18 8.73 2.64
CA ASP A 77 14.26 9.77 3.11
C ASP A 77 13.59 10.55 1.97
N GLY A 78 14.25 10.68 0.82
CA GLY A 78 13.65 11.26 -0.38
C GLY A 78 12.44 10.46 -0.85
N GLN A 79 12.59 9.13 -0.95
CA GLN A 79 11.51 8.22 -1.30
C GLN A 79 10.37 8.24 -0.27
N LYS A 80 10.70 8.22 1.03
CA LYS A 80 9.68 8.28 2.10
C LYS A 80 8.88 9.59 2.05
N SER A 81 9.54 10.72 1.79
CA SER A 81 8.87 12.03 1.66
C SER A 81 7.85 12.02 0.52
N GLU A 82 8.22 11.45 -0.63
CA GLU A 82 7.32 11.37 -1.78
C GLU A 82 6.17 10.37 -1.55
N TRP A 83 6.42 9.25 -0.86
CA TRP A 83 5.35 8.35 -0.42
C TRP A 83 4.39 9.01 0.58
N LYS A 84 4.90 9.85 1.49
CA LYS A 84 4.05 10.67 2.38
C LYS A 84 3.15 11.60 1.57
N ALA A 85 3.64 12.20 0.48
CA ALA A 85 2.82 13.00 -0.42
C ALA A 85 1.72 12.15 -1.10
N VAL A 86 2.05 10.95 -1.57
CA VAL A 86 1.07 10.01 -2.15
C VAL A 86 -0.02 9.65 -1.14
N VAL A 87 0.34 9.26 0.08
CA VAL A 87 -0.61 8.91 1.16
C VAL A 87 -1.40 10.12 1.65
N GLY A 88 -0.77 11.30 1.67
CA GLY A 88 -1.34 12.57 2.12
C GLY A 88 -2.31 13.21 1.13
N THR A 89 -2.34 12.77 -0.14
CA THR A 89 -3.40 13.15 -1.07
C THR A 89 -4.76 12.68 -0.56
N LYS A 90 -5.86 13.24 -1.09
CA LYS A 90 -7.27 13.12 -0.65
C LYS A 90 -7.82 11.70 -0.31
N CYS A 91 -7.02 10.65 -0.42
CA CYS A 91 -7.25 9.30 0.09
C CYS A 91 -7.57 9.24 1.59
N ALA A 92 -7.16 10.22 2.40
CA ALA A 92 -7.49 10.29 3.82
C ALA A 92 -8.59 11.31 4.12
N ARG A 93 -9.87 10.98 3.88
CA ARG A 93 -10.92 11.59 4.72
C ARG A 93 -10.71 11.04 6.15
N PRO A 94 -10.65 11.88 7.20
CA PRO A 94 -10.38 11.41 8.56
C PRO A 94 -11.41 10.37 9.06
N GLU A 95 -12.61 10.36 8.49
CA GLU A 95 -13.68 9.38 8.78
C GLU A 95 -13.65 8.07 7.94
N ILE A 96 -12.77 7.93 6.96
CA ILE A 96 -12.72 6.75 6.06
C ILE A 96 -11.27 6.34 5.84
N SER A 97 -10.86 5.25 6.49
CA SER A 97 -9.51 4.68 6.37
C SER A 97 -9.35 4.02 5.01
N GLN A 98 -8.87 4.76 4.01
CA GLN A 98 -8.25 4.13 2.86
C GLN A 98 -6.88 3.62 3.32
N ALA A 99 -6.74 2.31 3.42
CA ALA A 99 -5.44 1.73 3.69
C ALA A 99 -4.60 1.71 2.41
N PHE A 100 -3.33 2.02 2.58
CA PHE A 100 -2.31 1.90 1.55
C PHE A 100 -1.46 0.69 1.93
N GLN A 101 -1.46 -0.33 1.08
CA GLN A 101 -0.65 -1.52 1.29
C GLN A 101 0.52 -1.52 0.33
N MET A 102 1.73 -1.60 0.87
CA MET A 102 2.96 -1.63 0.08
C MET A 102 3.45 -3.07 -0.04
N PHE A 103 3.66 -3.54 -1.27
CA PHE A 103 4.17 -4.89 -1.55
C PHE A 103 5.70 -4.84 -1.70
N THR A 104 6.45 -5.66 -0.98
CA THR A 104 7.91 -5.55 -0.93
C THR A 104 8.57 -6.86 -1.34
N MET A 105 9.52 -6.81 -2.26
CA MET A 105 10.44 -7.92 -2.51
C MET A 105 11.63 -7.78 -1.57
N VAL A 106 11.86 -8.78 -0.72
CA VAL A 106 12.95 -8.81 0.26
C VAL A 106 13.76 -10.08 0.03
N PRO A 107 15.10 -10.01 -0.03
CA PRO A 107 15.93 -11.13 0.36
C PRO A 107 15.89 -11.27 1.89
N TYR A 108 14.95 -12.08 2.37
CA TYR A 108 14.87 -12.82 3.65
C TYR A 108 15.21 -12.16 5.02
N GLU A 109 16.16 -11.24 5.16
CA GLU A 109 16.86 -11.00 6.43
C GLU A 109 16.46 -9.74 7.22
N ARG A 110 15.51 -8.92 6.75
CA ARG A 110 15.08 -7.72 7.51
C ARG A 110 13.56 -7.45 7.47
N PRO A 111 12.82 -7.72 8.56
CA PRO A 111 11.43 -7.30 8.69
C PRO A 111 11.29 -5.76 8.65
N ILE A 112 10.32 -5.25 7.89
CA ILE A 112 10.02 -3.80 7.80
C ILE A 112 9.62 -3.20 9.15
N LYS A 113 9.07 -4.01 10.08
CA LYS A 113 8.72 -3.57 11.44
C LYS A 113 9.92 -3.10 12.26
N ASP A 114 11.13 -3.49 11.86
CA ASP A 114 12.37 -3.08 12.51
C ASP A 114 12.92 -1.78 11.91
N LEU A 115 12.21 -1.17 10.94
CA LEU A 115 12.52 0.17 10.45
C LEU A 115 11.93 1.20 11.43
N GLU A 116 12.81 1.90 12.15
CA GLU A 116 12.47 2.97 13.10
C GLU A 116 11.95 4.25 12.40
N ASP A 117 10.83 4.19 11.69
CA ASP A 117 10.18 5.36 11.07
C ASP A 117 8.69 5.43 11.46
N GLU A 118 8.24 6.59 11.91
CA GLU A 118 6.83 6.86 12.24
C GLU A 118 5.89 6.62 11.07
N PHE A 119 6.37 6.77 9.83
CA PHE A 119 5.59 6.46 8.64
C PHE A 119 5.16 4.99 8.60
N PHE A 120 6.07 4.07 8.93
CA PHE A 120 5.80 2.63 8.94
C PHE A 120 4.78 2.23 10.03
N ASN A 121 4.71 3.02 11.11
CA ASN A 121 3.82 2.80 12.25
C ASN A 121 2.47 3.55 12.14
N SER A 122 2.17 4.19 11.01
CA SER A 122 0.91 4.89 10.81
C SER A 122 -0.29 3.93 10.75
N PRO A 123 -1.43 4.22 11.41
CA PRO A 123 -2.64 3.38 11.34
C PRO A 123 -3.26 3.33 9.93
N LYS A 124 -2.83 4.21 9.02
CA LYS A 124 -3.27 4.26 7.62
C LYS A 124 -2.51 3.27 6.72
N MET A 125 -1.44 2.65 7.22
CA MET A 125 -0.61 1.70 6.50
C MET A 125 -0.95 0.28 6.93
N ILE A 126 -1.22 -0.60 5.95
CA ILE A 126 -1.36 -2.04 6.18
C ILE A 126 -0.18 -2.73 5.50
N TRP A 127 0.58 -3.53 6.25
CA TRP A 127 1.75 -4.25 5.73
C TRP A 127 1.41 -5.73 5.53
N ASN A 128 1.71 -6.26 4.34
CA ASN A 128 1.67 -7.71 4.08
C ASN A 128 3.06 -8.17 3.65
N TYR A 129 3.53 -9.25 4.28
CA TYR A 129 4.80 -9.88 3.99
C TYR A 129 4.55 -11.12 3.14
N ASP A 130 5.26 -11.24 2.02
CA ASP A 130 5.34 -12.48 1.29
C ASP A 130 6.39 -13.38 1.96
N HIS A 131 5.94 -14.35 2.75
CA HIS A 131 6.80 -15.37 3.36
C HIS A 131 7.08 -16.52 2.39
N ARG A 132 7.54 -16.25 1.16
CA ARG A 132 8.02 -17.30 0.26
C ARG A 132 9.20 -18.01 0.92
N THR A 133 8.95 -19.19 1.48
CA THR A 133 9.99 -20.11 1.93
C THR A 133 10.80 -20.57 0.73
N LYS A 134 12.08 -20.90 0.93
CA LYS A 134 12.99 -21.41 -0.11
C LYS A 134 12.43 -22.61 -0.90
N ASP A 135 11.40 -23.26 -0.39
CA ASP A 135 10.84 -24.50 -0.93
C ASP A 135 9.70 -24.29 -1.95
N GLY A 136 9.36 -23.03 -2.27
CA GLY A 136 8.18 -22.67 -3.08
C GLY A 136 8.45 -21.98 -4.41
N ALA A 137 9.68 -21.96 -4.91
CA ALA A 137 9.96 -21.54 -6.29
C ALA A 137 9.58 -22.67 -7.26
N ALA A 138 8.35 -22.61 -7.78
CA ALA A 138 7.95 -23.34 -8.99
C ALA A 138 8.15 -22.47 -10.22
#